data_AF-A0A6N7EPT2-F1
#
_entry.id   AF-A0A6N7EPT2-F1
#
_cell.length_a   1.000
_cell.length_b   1.000
_cell.length_c   1.000
_cell.angle_alpha   90.00
_cell.angle_beta   90.00
_cell.angle_gamma   90.00
#
_symmetry.space_group_name_H-M   'P 1'
#
loop_
_entity.id
_entity.type
_entity.pdbx_description
1 polymer ?
#
loop_
_entity_poly.entity_id
_entity_poly.type
_entity_poly.pdbx_seq_one_letter_code
_entity_poly.pdbx_strand_id
1 'polypeptide(L)'
;MDAVPQQENKQQEPRKLKAPASAYVKTAVLGVAVAVAIGAAAGLFRQEDFWLVAIVFAAMVLPTAVALGWFVFVSRHVVEEDAHASENVELQWWHRAGFGAMTDMLTVCGLGLFALSITGIQIGAVPVLAAVVVLGMADMAIRYFVLLRRG
;
A
#
# COMPACT_ATOMS: atom_id res chain seq x y z
N MET A 1 30.48 -7.14 48.53
CA MET A 1 30.63 -6.37 47.28
C MET A 1 31.07 -7.36 46.24
N ASP A 2 30.10 -8.13 45.75
CA ASP A 2 30.33 -9.24 44.83
C ASP A 2 30.20 -8.72 43.40
N ALA A 3 31.23 -9.00 42.60
CA ALA A 3 31.33 -8.58 41.23
C ALA A 3 30.19 -9.18 40.39
N VAL A 4 29.36 -8.32 39.81
CA VAL A 4 28.38 -8.70 38.79
C VAL A 4 29.14 -9.30 37.59
N PRO A 5 28.87 -10.56 37.19
CA PRO A 5 29.65 -11.21 36.15
C PRO A 5 29.32 -10.61 34.78
N GLN A 6 30.34 -10.05 34.11
CA GLN A 6 30.30 -9.51 32.75
C GLN A 6 30.25 -10.60 31.67
N GLN A 7 29.27 -11.50 31.72
CA GLN A 7 29.15 -12.64 30.79
C GLN A 7 27.98 -12.53 29.79
N GLU A 8 27.32 -11.38 29.69
CA GLU A 8 26.15 -11.22 28.80
C GLU A 8 26.33 -10.08 27.79
N ASN A 9 27.46 -10.05 27.08
CA ASN A 9 27.60 -9.16 25.92
C ASN A 9 28.50 -9.75 24.83
N LYS A 10 28.34 -11.04 24.58
CA LYS A 10 28.88 -11.72 23.40
C LYS A 10 27.70 -12.28 22.63
N GLN A 11 27.52 -11.81 21.38
CA GLN A 11 26.61 -12.33 20.35
C GLN A 11 25.19 -11.74 20.29
N GLN A 12 25.08 -10.42 20.13
CA GLN A 12 24.07 -9.88 19.22
C GLN A 12 24.78 -9.38 17.95
N GLU A 13 25.37 -10.30 17.18
CA GLU A 13 25.60 -9.98 15.77
C GLU A 13 24.22 -9.83 15.13
N PRO A 14 23.92 -8.74 14.39
CA PRO A 14 22.65 -8.61 13.70
C PRO A 14 22.49 -9.82 12.79
N ARG A 15 21.48 -10.67 13.08
CA ARG A 15 21.18 -11.85 12.28
C ARG A 15 20.99 -11.34 10.85
N LYS A 16 21.82 -11.80 9.89
CA LYS A 16 21.66 -11.43 8.48
C LYS A 16 20.34 -12.03 7.98
N LEU A 17 19.27 -11.27 8.12
CA LEU A 17 17.94 -11.60 7.64
C LEU A 17 17.96 -11.53 6.11
N LYS A 18 18.27 -12.66 5.46
CA LYS A 18 18.20 -12.81 4.01
C LYS A 18 17.09 -13.79 3.68
N ALA A 19 16.16 -13.38 2.82
CA ALA A 19 15.14 -14.29 2.32
C ALA A 19 15.75 -15.36 1.41
N PRO A 20 15.17 -16.57 1.38
CA PRO A 20 15.58 -17.60 0.43
C PRO A 20 15.34 -17.11 -1.00
N ALA A 21 16.19 -17.51 -1.95
CA ALA A 21 16.07 -17.11 -3.37
C ALA A 21 14.68 -17.39 -3.96
N SER A 22 14.03 -18.48 -3.51
CA SER A 22 12.67 -18.84 -3.90
C SER A 22 11.62 -17.77 -3.56
N ALA A 23 11.82 -16.97 -2.51
CA ALA A 23 10.91 -15.89 -2.14
C ALA A 23 10.95 -14.76 -3.17
N TYR A 24 12.15 -14.36 -3.61
CA TYR A 24 12.32 -13.36 -4.67
C TYR A 24 11.74 -13.85 -6.01
N VAL A 25 11.93 -15.13 -6.34
CA VAL A 25 11.33 -15.73 -7.54
C VAL A 25 9.82 -15.69 -7.49
N LYS A 26 9.20 -16.06 -6.36
CA LYS A 26 7.74 -15.98 -6.17
C LYS A 26 7.22 -14.55 -6.32
N THR A 27 7.93 -13.57 -5.77
CA THR A 27 7.62 -12.14 -5.94
C THR A 27 7.65 -11.72 -7.41
N ALA A 28 8.71 -12.06 -8.14
CA ALA A 28 8.84 -11.72 -9.55
C ALA A 28 7.74 -12.37 -10.40
N VAL A 29 7.48 -13.66 -10.18
CA VAL A 29 6.42 -14.42 -10.88
C VAL A 29 5.06 -13.80 -10.62
N LEU A 30 4.71 -13.51 -9.36
CA LEU A 30 3.44 -12.88 -9.02
C LEU A 30 3.33 -11.49 -9.66
N GLY A 31 4.37 -10.67 -9.55
CA GLY A 31 4.40 -9.31 -10.09
C GLY A 31 4.16 -9.30 -11.60
N VAL A 32 4.88 -10.14 -12.34
CA VAL A 32 4.74 -10.28 -13.80
C VAL A 32 3.36 -10.84 -14.15
N ALA A 33 2.88 -11.87 -13.46
CA ALA A 33 1.58 -12.47 -13.73
C ALA A 33 0.43 -11.47 -13.58
N VAL A 34 0.43 -10.69 -12.49
CA VAL A 34 -0.57 -9.65 -12.24
C VAL A 34 -0.47 -8.52 -13.27
N ALA A 35 0.74 -8.06 -13.58
CA ALA A 35 0.97 -7.00 -14.57
C ALA A 35 0.47 -7.41 -15.96
N VAL A 36 0.80 -8.62 -16.41
CA VAL A 36 0.34 -9.18 -17.69
C VAL A 36 -1.18 -9.34 -17.69
N ALA A 37 -1.79 -9.85 -16.61
CA ALA A 37 -3.23 -10.02 -16.53
C ALA A 37 -3.98 -8.68 -16.63
N ILE A 38 -3.56 -7.65 -15.89
CA ILE A 38 -4.18 -6.32 -15.93
C ILE A 38 -3.92 -5.63 -17.27
N GLY A 39 -2.69 -5.72 -17.80
CA GLY A 39 -2.34 -5.17 -19.10
C GLY A 39 -3.17 -5.80 -20.22
N ALA A 40 -3.24 -7.12 -20.28
CA ALA A 40 -4.05 -7.84 -21.25
C ALA A 40 -5.54 -7.46 -21.14
N ALA A 41 -6.08 -7.39 -19.90
CA ALA A 41 -7.44 -6.94 -19.67
C ALA A 41 -7.67 -5.51 -20.23
N ALA A 42 -6.75 -4.58 -19.97
CA ALA A 42 -6.82 -3.22 -20.51
C ALA A 42 -6.78 -3.19 -22.05
N GLY A 43 -5.93 -4.02 -22.66
CA GLY A 43 -5.85 -4.17 -24.12
C GLY A 43 -7.15 -4.71 -24.71
N LEU A 44 -7.83 -5.67 -24.05
CA LEU A 44 -9.12 -6.20 -24.52
C LEU A 44 -10.21 -5.14 -24.58
N PHE A 45 -10.15 -4.10 -23.73
CA PHE A 45 -11.05 -2.95 -23.80
C PHE A 45 -10.69 -1.94 -24.91
N ARG A 46 -9.49 -2.04 -25.51
CA ARG A 46 -9.02 -1.17 -26.60
C ARG A 46 -8.34 -1.98 -27.70
N GLN A 47 -9.14 -2.74 -28.45
CA GLN A 47 -8.64 -3.68 -29.46
C GLN A 47 -7.78 -3.04 -30.55
N GLU A 48 -8.08 -1.80 -30.96
CA GLU A 48 -7.32 -1.10 -32.01
C GLU A 48 -5.87 -0.81 -31.60
N ASP A 49 -5.64 -0.54 -30.30
CA ASP A 49 -4.34 -0.21 -29.73
C ASP A 49 -3.88 -1.27 -28.72
N PHE A 50 -4.30 -2.54 -28.90
CA PHE A 50 -4.18 -3.60 -27.90
C PHE A 50 -2.77 -3.66 -27.29
N TRP A 51 -1.73 -3.75 -28.14
CA TRP A 51 -0.36 -3.90 -27.66
C TRP A 51 0.15 -2.68 -26.91
N LEU A 52 -0.17 -1.46 -27.38
CA LEU A 52 0.25 -0.23 -26.73
C LEU A 52 -0.40 -0.11 -25.35
N VAL A 53 -1.72 -0.30 -25.28
CA VAL A 53 -2.48 -0.22 -24.03
C VAL A 53 -2.05 -1.31 -23.06
N ALA A 54 -1.89 -2.55 -23.53
CA ALA A 54 -1.48 -3.65 -22.67
C ALA A 54 -0.09 -3.44 -22.06
N ILE A 55 0.88 -2.97 -22.85
CA ILE A 55 2.25 -2.71 -22.37
C ILE A 55 2.27 -1.56 -21.38
N VAL A 56 1.58 -0.45 -21.67
CA VAL A 56 1.55 0.73 -20.77
C VAL A 56 0.92 0.37 -19.43
N PHE A 57 -0.23 -0.31 -19.43
CA PHE A 57 -0.89 -0.71 -18.19
C PHE A 57 -0.07 -1.77 -17.43
N ALA A 58 0.52 -2.75 -18.11
CA ALA A 58 1.40 -3.73 -17.47
C ALA A 58 2.61 -3.04 -16.81
N ALA A 59 3.26 -2.10 -17.51
CA ALA A 59 4.41 -1.36 -16.98
C ALA A 59 4.04 -0.52 -15.74
N MET A 60 2.85 0.08 -15.72
CA MET A 60 2.36 0.85 -14.56
C MET A 60 1.99 -0.05 -13.37
N VAL A 61 1.43 -1.23 -13.62
CA VAL A 61 1.00 -2.16 -12.56
C VAL A 61 2.17 -2.95 -11.98
N LEU A 62 3.17 -3.27 -12.79
CA LEU A 62 4.32 -4.09 -12.41
C LEU A 62 5.00 -3.67 -11.10
N PRO A 63 5.40 -2.39 -10.88
CA PRO A 63 6.06 -2.00 -9.64
C PRO A 63 5.18 -2.24 -8.41
N THR A 64 3.89 -1.92 -8.49
CA THR A 64 2.93 -2.15 -7.39
C THR A 64 2.73 -3.64 -7.12
N ALA A 65 2.58 -4.44 -8.18
CA ALA A 65 2.41 -5.89 -8.05
C ALA A 65 3.66 -6.59 -7.49
N VAL A 66 4.85 -6.15 -7.91
CA VAL A 66 6.13 -6.62 -7.35
C VAL A 66 6.27 -6.20 -5.89
N ALA A 67 5.89 -4.97 -5.53
CA ALA A 67 5.90 -4.52 -4.14
C ALA A 67 4.95 -5.34 -3.25
N LEU A 68 3.76 -5.69 -3.75
CA LEU A 68 2.84 -6.59 -3.06
C LEU A 68 3.41 -8.00 -2.93
N GLY A 69 4.00 -8.57 -3.99
CA GLY A 69 4.66 -9.87 -3.92
C GLY A 69 5.81 -9.88 -2.92
N TRP A 70 6.60 -8.81 -2.89
CA TRP A 70 7.66 -8.62 -1.91
C TRP A 70 7.10 -8.61 -0.49
N PHE A 71 6.05 -7.82 -0.28
CA PHE A 71 5.37 -7.73 1.01
C PHE A 71 4.83 -9.09 1.48
N VAL A 72 4.34 -9.95 0.58
CA VAL A 72 3.81 -11.26 0.95
C VAL A 72 4.90 -12.32 1.18
N PHE A 73 5.89 -12.40 0.28
CA PHE A 73 6.84 -13.52 0.26
C PHE A 73 8.19 -13.20 0.91
N VAL A 74 8.64 -11.95 0.85
CA VAL A 74 10.01 -11.58 1.26
C VAL A 74 10.01 -10.90 2.62
N SER A 75 9.06 -10.01 2.91
CA SER A 75 9.03 -9.19 4.13
C SER A 75 9.23 -10.03 5.41
N ARG A 76 8.54 -11.16 5.55
CA ARG A 76 8.61 -12.07 6.72
C ARG A 76 9.99 -12.63 7.01
N HIS A 77 10.90 -12.59 6.05
CA HIS A 77 12.26 -13.13 6.21
C HIS A 77 13.32 -12.05 6.42
N VAL A 78 12.99 -10.79 6.10
CA VAL A 78 13.95 -9.66 6.08
C VAL A 78 13.58 -8.56 7.07
N VAL A 79 12.31 -8.49 7.46
CA VAL A 79 11.79 -7.54 8.44
C VAL A 79 11.68 -8.27 9.77
N GLU A 80 12.34 -7.73 10.78
CA GLU A 80 12.21 -8.22 12.15
C GLU A 80 10.88 -7.75 12.72
N GLU A 81 10.08 -8.67 13.25
CA GLU A 81 8.83 -8.33 13.91
C GLU A 81 9.14 -7.72 15.28
N ASP A 82 8.79 -6.45 15.45
CA ASP A 82 8.90 -5.79 16.75
C ASP A 82 7.73 -6.23 17.65
N ALA A 83 8.06 -6.89 18.76
CA ALA A 83 7.09 -7.37 19.75
C ALA A 83 6.26 -6.23 20.38
N HIS A 84 6.78 -5.00 20.38
CA HIS A 84 6.10 -3.81 20.91
C HIS A 84 5.60 -2.91 19.78
N ALA A 85 5.47 -3.42 18.54
CA ALA A 85 4.98 -2.64 17.40
C ALA A 85 3.62 -1.95 17.67
N SER A 86 2.74 -2.54 18.49
CA SER A 86 1.45 -1.94 18.88
C SER A 86 1.59 -0.70 19.77
N GLU A 87 2.71 -0.57 20.49
CA GLU A 87 3.06 0.60 21.32
C GLU A 87 3.77 1.68 20.51
N ASN A 88 4.07 1.41 19.22
CA ASN A 88 4.69 2.40 18.35
C ASN A 88 3.71 3.56 18.08
N VAL A 89 4.09 4.74 18.56
CA VAL A 89 3.33 5.99 18.37
C VAL A 89 3.12 6.32 16.89
N GLU A 90 4.08 5.99 16.01
CA GLU A 90 3.95 6.21 14.57
C GLU A 90 2.89 5.29 13.96
N LEU A 91 2.83 4.04 14.40
CA LEU A 91 1.82 3.08 13.94
C LEU A 91 0.43 3.50 14.39
N GLN A 92 0.31 4.04 15.62
CA GLN A 92 -0.94 4.58 16.13
C GLN A 92 -1.37 5.84 15.36
N TRP A 93 -0.45 6.74 15.02
CA TRP A 93 -0.74 7.91 14.18
C TRP A 93 -1.20 7.48 12.78
N TRP A 94 -0.57 6.48 12.19
CA TRP A 94 -0.94 5.94 10.88
C TRP A 94 -2.35 5.32 10.90
N HIS A 95 -2.64 4.47 11.87
CA HIS A 95 -3.98 3.88 12.03
C HIS A 95 -5.05 4.95 12.26
N ARG A 96 -4.78 5.92 13.12
CA ARG A 96 -5.72 7.01 13.42
C ARG A 96 -5.95 7.92 12.22
N ALA A 97 -4.91 8.20 11.44
CA ALA A 97 -5.03 8.95 10.20
C ALA A 97 -5.88 8.18 9.17
N GLY A 98 -5.60 6.88 9.00
CA GLY A 98 -6.32 6.03 8.05
C GLY A 98 -7.81 5.86 8.36
N PHE A 99 -8.17 5.55 9.61
CA PHE A 99 -9.58 5.40 9.98
C PHE A 99 -10.37 6.71 9.84
N GLY A 100 -9.76 7.84 10.19
CA GLY A 100 -10.38 9.16 10.02
C GLY A 100 -10.61 9.53 8.54
N ALA A 101 -9.61 9.27 7.69
CA ALA A 101 -9.73 9.52 6.26
C ALA A 101 -10.81 8.65 5.62
N MET A 102 -10.92 7.38 6.03
CA MET A 102 -11.94 6.47 5.55
C MET A 102 -13.36 6.97 5.87
N THR A 103 -13.60 7.43 7.11
CA THR A 103 -14.92 7.94 7.51
C THR A 103 -15.31 9.21 6.77
N ASP A 104 -14.34 10.10 6.54
CA ASP A 104 -14.56 11.33 5.80
C ASP A 104 -14.85 11.00 4.33
N MET A 105 -14.13 10.03 3.77
CA MET A 105 -14.36 9.57 2.41
C MET A 105 -15.74 8.95 2.21
N LEU A 106 -16.19 8.11 3.15
CA LEU A 106 -17.55 7.54 3.13
C LEU A 106 -18.61 8.64 3.21
N THR A 107 -18.38 9.66 4.03
CA THR A 107 -19.29 10.80 4.18
C THR A 107 -19.37 11.62 2.90
N VAL A 108 -18.23 11.98 2.32
CA VAL A 108 -18.15 12.76 1.06
C VAL A 108 -18.75 11.98 -0.11
N CYS A 109 -18.39 10.70 -0.25
CA CYS A 109 -18.94 9.85 -1.31
C CYS A 109 -20.44 9.63 -1.15
N GLY A 110 -20.91 9.39 0.08
CA GLY A 110 -22.33 9.22 0.39
C GLY A 110 -23.14 10.49 0.08
N LEU A 111 -22.63 11.66 0.48
CA LEU A 111 -23.28 12.94 0.20
C LEU A 111 -23.27 13.28 -1.29
N GLY A 112 -22.16 13.01 -1.98
CA GLY A 112 -22.06 13.16 -3.43
C GLY A 112 -23.04 12.26 -4.17
N LEU A 113 -23.13 10.99 -3.78
CA LEU A 113 -24.09 10.04 -4.34
C LEU A 113 -25.53 10.49 -4.11
N PHE A 114 -25.86 10.96 -2.90
CA PHE A 114 -27.17 11.50 -2.57
C PHE A 114 -27.53 12.71 -3.45
N ALA A 115 -26.61 13.67 -3.61
CA ALA A 115 -26.81 14.84 -4.47
C ALA A 115 -27.01 14.47 -5.94
N LEU A 116 -26.22 13.54 -6.47
CA LEU A 116 -26.39 13.04 -7.84
C LEU A 116 -27.72 12.31 -8.02
N SER A 117 -28.17 11.56 -7.02
CA SER A 117 -29.46 10.86 -7.05
C SER A 117 -30.65 11.82 -7.10
N ILE A 118 -30.57 12.99 -6.46
CA ILE A 118 -31.65 13.99 -6.48
C ILE A 118 -31.61 14.80 -7.77
N THR A 119 -30.42 15.23 -8.17
CA THR A 119 -30.27 16.15 -9.31
C THR A 119 -30.33 15.44 -10.67
N GLY A 120 -30.10 14.14 -10.71
CA GLY A 120 -30.03 13.35 -11.95
C GLY A 120 -28.82 13.68 -12.82
N ILE A 121 -27.84 14.43 -12.29
CA ILE A 121 -26.63 14.81 -13.04
C ILE A 121 -25.80 13.57 -13.32
N GLN A 122 -25.42 13.37 -14.58
CA GLN A 122 -24.53 12.31 -15.00
C GLN A 122 -23.09 12.82 -15.08
N ILE A 123 -22.21 12.27 -14.26
CA ILE A 123 -20.78 12.56 -14.26
C ILE A 123 -20.03 11.30 -14.72
N GLY A 124 -18.99 11.47 -15.53
CA GLY A 124 -18.15 10.34 -15.96
C GLY A 124 -17.48 9.63 -14.78
N ALA A 125 -17.45 8.29 -14.82
CA ALA A 125 -16.87 7.49 -13.74
C ALA A 125 -15.37 7.72 -13.55
N VAL A 126 -14.61 7.93 -14.63
CA VAL A 126 -13.15 8.14 -14.59
C VAL A 126 -12.75 9.37 -13.76
N PRO A 127 -13.26 10.59 -14.03
CA PRO A 127 -12.92 11.75 -13.22
C PRO A 127 -13.42 11.64 -11.78
N VAL A 128 -14.57 10.99 -11.54
CA VAL A 128 -15.07 10.75 -10.18
C VAL A 128 -14.12 9.84 -9.40
N LEU A 129 -13.72 8.70 -9.96
CA LEU A 129 -12.78 7.78 -9.32
C LEU A 129 -11.40 8.42 -9.11
N ALA A 130 -10.92 9.22 -10.08
CA ALA A 130 -9.69 9.97 -9.92
C ALA A 130 -9.77 10.98 -8.77
N ALA A 131 -10.85 11.75 -8.67
CA ALA A 131 -11.09 12.67 -7.57
C ALA A 131 -11.18 11.92 -6.23
N VAL A 132 -11.84 10.76 -6.19
CA VAL A 132 -11.95 9.92 -5.01
C VAL A 132 -10.56 9.49 -4.51
N VAL A 133 -9.72 8.97 -5.40
CA VAL A 133 -8.36 8.54 -5.03
C VAL A 133 -7.52 9.72 -4.54
N VAL A 134 -7.53 10.84 -5.27
CA VAL A 134 -6.73 12.02 -4.91
C VAL A 134 -7.17 12.62 -3.57
N LEU A 135 -8.47 12.75 -3.33
CA LEU A 135 -9.01 13.27 -2.08
C LEU A 135 -8.70 12.34 -0.90
N GLY A 136 -8.85 11.02 -1.08
CA GLY A 136 -8.51 10.05 -0.04
C GLY A 136 -7.02 10.07 0.34
N MET A 137 -6.14 10.13 -0.66
CA MET A 137 -4.69 10.26 -0.42
C MET A 137 -4.34 11.59 0.26
N ALA A 138 -4.96 12.69 -0.17
CA ALA A 138 -4.73 14.01 0.42
C ALA A 138 -5.22 14.09 1.87
N ASP A 139 -6.42 13.59 2.18
CA ASP A 139 -6.95 13.60 3.55
C ASP A 139 -6.04 12.82 4.51
N MET A 140 -5.70 11.59 4.12
CA MET A 140 -4.82 10.74 4.91
C MET A 140 -3.45 11.39 5.11
N ALA A 141 -2.84 11.94 4.06
CA ALA A 141 -1.53 12.59 4.15
C ALA A 141 -1.57 13.82 5.06
N ILE A 142 -2.55 14.71 4.88
CA ILE A 142 -2.72 15.92 5.70
C ILE A 142 -2.89 15.52 7.17
N ARG A 143 -3.77 14.56 7.46
CA ARG A 143 -4.05 14.10 8.82
C ARG A 143 -2.82 13.46 9.47
N TYR A 144 -2.08 12.65 8.72
CA TYR A 144 -0.81 12.09 9.17
C TYR A 144 0.21 13.19 9.50
N PHE A 145 0.42 14.15 8.60
CA PHE A 145 1.35 15.27 8.85
C PHE A 145 0.92 16.14 10.05
N VAL A 146 -0.38 16.35 10.26
CA VAL A 146 -0.88 17.09 11.43
C VAL A 146 -0.60 16.35 12.72
N LEU A 147 -0.79 15.02 12.75
CA LEU A 147 -0.47 14.20 13.93
C LEU A 147 1.04 14.20 14.20
N LEU A 148 1.86 14.06 13.15
CA LEU A 148 3.32 14.11 13.26
C LEU A 148 3.84 15.44 13.81
N ARG A 149 3.16 16.56 13.56
CA ARG A 149 3.55 17.88 14.07
C ARG A 149 3.05 18.16 15.50
N ARG A 150 2.13 17.35 16.02
CA ARG A 150 1.51 17.54 17.34
C ARG A 150 2.05 16.59 18.41
N GLY A 151 2.71 15.50 18.00
CA GLY A 151 3.53 14.64 18.85
C GLY A 151 4.96 15.14 18.94
#